data_AF-A0A5B9FZ36-F1
#
_entry.id   AF-A0A5B9FZ36-F1
#
_cell.length_a   1.000
_cell.length_b   1.000
_cell.length_c   1.000
_cell.angle_alpha   90.00
_cell.angle_beta   90.00
_cell.angle_gamma   90.00
#
_symmetry.space_group_name_H-M   'P 1'
#
loop_
_entity.id
_entity.type
_entity.pdbx_description
1 polymer ?
#
loop_
_entity_poly.entity_id
_entity_poly.type
_entity_poly.pdbx_seq_one_letter_code
_entity_poly.pdbx_strand_id
1 'polypeptide(L)'
;MNSIQKAARQIIKWSFNLSVSLIENFSDMDIYKGKVDKLREYPKGTLGFDIAKCLDDHNLTLVPNYESHDLKHVLLEYDMTPVGEIRMQSFMLGNGNYTIPCFTILLFGVLLLPDEWSTLRKDFKLGRKSQPVSKWTIEEYASFETVDLRQHVIGTKKTKRTVWNMSSLTKYAAIVSVFAGVFGMVFCLPFLFSSNIADLIGAGFPFVGGSILTVGGLYTLSNLTKAKVETQVIS
;
A
#
# COMPACT_ATOMS: atom_id res chain seq x y z
N MET A 1 5.24 24.31 -6.66
CA MET A 1 4.05 23.42 -6.58
C MET A 1 2.91 24.07 -7.32
N ASN A 2 2.41 23.43 -8.38
CA ASN A 2 1.32 23.96 -9.20
C ASN A 2 -0.05 23.80 -8.52
N SER A 3 -1.10 24.41 -9.09
CA SER A 3 -2.44 24.37 -8.50
C SER A 3 -3.05 22.97 -8.43
N ILE A 4 -2.75 22.11 -9.41
CA ILE A 4 -3.20 20.72 -9.46
C ILE A 4 -2.60 19.91 -8.30
N GLN A 5 -1.30 20.06 -8.05
CA GLN A 5 -0.60 19.42 -6.93
C GLN A 5 -1.14 19.87 -5.57
N LYS A 6 -1.50 21.16 -5.44
CA LYS A 6 -2.15 21.68 -4.23
C LYS A 6 -3.52 21.02 -4.02
N ALA A 7 -4.33 20.95 -5.06
CA ALA A 7 -5.65 20.30 -5.00
C ALA A 7 -5.52 18.81 -4.64
N ALA A 8 -4.59 18.08 -5.27
CA ALA A 8 -4.32 16.68 -4.96
C ALA A 8 -3.96 16.47 -3.48
N ARG A 9 -3.05 17.27 -2.93
CA ARG A 9 -2.66 17.20 -1.50
C ARG A 9 -3.81 17.57 -0.55
N GLN A 10 -4.71 18.48 -0.95
CA GLN A 10 -5.91 18.78 -0.18
C GLN A 10 -6.90 17.61 -0.18
N ILE A 11 -7.14 16.98 -1.34
CA ILE A 11 -7.99 15.79 -1.44
C ILE A 11 -7.46 14.69 -0.53
N ILE A 12 -6.16 14.39 -0.61
CA ILE A 12 -5.52 13.36 0.23
C ILE A 12 -5.69 13.71 1.73
N LYS A 13 -5.42 14.96 2.12
CA LYS A 13 -5.57 15.39 3.52
C LYS A 13 -7.00 15.22 4.01
N TRP A 14 -7.98 15.63 3.19
CA TRP A 14 -9.39 15.49 3.54
C TRP A 14 -9.79 14.02 3.67
N SER A 15 -9.41 13.16 2.72
CA SER A 15 -9.69 11.72 2.76
C SER A 15 -9.06 11.02 3.97
N PHE A 16 -7.84 11.41 4.34
CA PHE A 16 -7.16 10.89 5.52
C PHE A 16 -7.88 11.29 6.81
N ASN A 17 -8.15 12.59 6.98
CA ASN A 17 -8.86 13.10 8.16
C ASN A 17 -10.26 12.49 8.30
N LEU A 18 -10.98 12.31 7.19
CA LEU A 18 -12.29 11.66 7.19
C LEU A 18 -12.17 10.20 7.66
N SER A 19 -11.15 9.47 7.20
CA SER A 19 -10.92 8.07 7.56
C SER A 19 -10.60 7.93 9.05
N VAL A 20 -9.70 8.77 9.59
CA VAL A 20 -9.37 8.77 11.03
C VAL A 20 -10.59 9.14 11.86
N SER A 21 -11.30 10.22 11.51
CA SER A 21 -12.49 10.67 12.24
C SER A 21 -13.61 9.60 12.27
N LEU A 22 -13.79 8.86 11.17
CA LEU A 22 -14.72 7.72 11.16
C LEU A 22 -14.29 6.65 12.17
N ILE A 23 -13.02 6.24 12.17
CA ILE A 23 -12.52 5.21 13.10
C ILE A 23 -12.69 5.65 14.55
N GLU A 24 -12.32 6.89 14.86
CA GLU A 24 -12.44 7.47 16.21
C GLU A 24 -13.89 7.52 16.69
N ASN A 25 -14.83 7.93 15.83
CA ASN A 25 -16.26 8.01 16.17
C ASN A 25 -16.89 6.64 16.47
N PHE A 26 -16.31 5.54 15.96
CA PHE A 26 -16.79 4.18 16.21
C PHE A 26 -16.03 3.47 17.34
N SER A 27 -15.14 4.16 18.05
CA SER A 27 -14.25 3.56 19.04
C SER A 27 -14.29 4.29 20.38
N ASP A 28 -14.04 3.54 21.46
CA ASP A 28 -13.85 4.13 22.80
C ASP A 28 -12.43 4.68 22.93
N MET A 29 -12.29 6.00 22.76
CA MET A 29 -11.00 6.69 22.75
C MET A 29 -10.33 6.79 24.12
N ASP A 30 -11.07 6.60 25.22
CA ASP A 30 -10.48 6.73 26.57
C ASP A 30 -9.52 5.57 26.87
N ILE A 31 -9.77 4.39 26.31
CA ILE A 31 -8.85 3.24 26.35
C ILE A 31 -7.50 3.60 25.71
N TYR A 32 -7.53 4.26 24.55
CA TYR A 32 -6.33 4.59 23.78
C TYR A 32 -5.55 5.74 24.40
N LYS A 33 -6.23 6.73 25.00
CA LYS A 33 -5.57 7.75 25.82
C LYS A 33 -4.82 7.12 26.99
N GLY A 34 -5.46 6.20 27.72
CA GLY A 34 -4.81 5.48 28.82
C GLY A 34 -3.61 4.63 28.38
N LYS A 35 -3.63 4.10 27.14
CA LYS A 35 -2.46 3.44 26.55
C LYS A 35 -1.33 4.42 26.28
N VAL A 36 -1.62 5.60 25.72
CA VAL A 36 -0.61 6.66 25.51
C VAL A 36 -0.02 7.12 26.85
N ASP A 37 -0.84 7.26 27.89
CA ASP A 37 -0.38 7.62 29.23
C ASP A 37 0.68 6.63 29.74
N LYS A 38 0.45 5.32 29.58
CA LYS A 38 1.44 4.28 29.92
C LYS A 38 2.72 4.39 29.09
N LEU A 39 2.62 4.81 27.83
CA LEU A 39 3.81 5.00 26.98
C LEU A 39 4.69 6.16 27.46
N ARG A 40 4.11 7.20 28.09
CA ARG A 40 4.87 8.31 28.68
C ARG A 40 5.69 7.90 29.91
N GLU A 41 5.34 6.80 30.57
CA GLU A 41 6.05 6.29 31.74
C GLU A 41 7.37 5.59 31.38
N TYR A 42 7.58 5.26 30.11
CA TYR A 42 8.82 4.63 29.66
C TYR A 42 10.02 5.60 29.74
N PRO A 43 11.25 5.08 29.93
CA PRO A 43 12.45 5.91 29.95
C PRO A 43 12.66 6.67 28.63
N LYS A 44 13.21 7.89 28.72
CA LYS A 44 13.59 8.69 27.55
C LYS A 44 14.60 7.93 26.69
N GLY A 45 14.38 7.90 25.36
CA GLY A 45 15.22 7.15 24.41
C GLY A 45 14.61 5.80 23.99
N THR A 46 13.65 5.29 24.76
CA THR A 46 12.90 4.08 24.41
C THR A 46 11.79 4.36 23.39
N LEU A 47 11.42 3.32 22.64
CA LEU A 47 10.39 3.40 21.62
C LEU A 47 9.04 3.84 22.19
N GLY A 48 8.66 3.36 23.37
CA GLY A 48 7.41 3.75 24.02
C GLY A 48 7.34 5.24 24.31
N PHE A 49 8.39 5.79 24.93
CA PHE A 49 8.48 7.22 25.21
C PHE A 49 8.46 8.05 23.92
N ASP A 50 9.19 7.62 22.89
CA ASP A 50 9.27 8.34 21.62
C ASP A 50 7.95 8.30 20.84
N ILE A 51 7.16 7.22 20.94
CA ILE A 51 5.79 7.15 20.41
C ILE A 51 4.90 8.17 21.10
N ALA A 52 4.87 8.18 22.44
CA ALA A 52 4.03 9.10 23.18
C ALA A 52 4.40 10.57 22.87
N LYS A 53 5.69 10.88 22.84
CA LYS A 53 6.19 12.19 22.46
C LYS A 53 5.77 12.59 21.04
N CYS A 54 5.89 11.67 20.08
CA CYS A 54 5.51 11.95 18.69
C CYS A 54 4.02 12.25 18.54
N LEU A 55 3.17 11.52 19.26
CA LEU A 55 1.73 11.76 19.32
C LEU A 55 1.40 13.12 19.96
N ASP A 56 2.04 13.45 21.08
CA ASP A 56 1.87 14.73 21.78
C ASP A 56 2.28 15.92 20.90
N ASP A 57 3.42 15.82 20.20
CA ASP A 57 3.94 16.86 19.30
C ASP A 57 2.96 17.16 18.14
N HIS A 58 2.15 16.17 17.73
CA HIS A 58 1.16 16.30 16.66
C HIS A 58 -0.27 16.53 17.17
N ASN A 59 -0.49 16.61 18.49
CA ASN A 59 -1.81 16.61 19.13
C ASN A 59 -2.70 15.44 18.66
N LEU A 60 -2.10 14.25 18.55
CA LEU A 60 -2.76 13.01 18.13
C LEU A 60 -2.82 12.03 19.30
N THR A 61 -3.64 10.99 19.14
CA THR A 61 -3.70 9.82 20.02
C THR A 61 -3.55 8.57 19.16
N LEU A 62 -3.34 7.41 19.79
CA LEU A 62 -3.28 6.14 19.08
C LEU A 62 -4.58 5.87 18.33
N VAL A 63 -4.46 5.41 17.08
CA VAL A 63 -5.63 5.07 16.27
C VAL A 63 -6.13 3.67 16.65
N PRO A 64 -7.43 3.49 16.94
CA PRO A 64 -8.02 2.22 17.30
C PRO A 64 -7.73 1.08 16.30
N ASN A 65 -7.18 -0.04 16.78
CA ASN A 65 -6.72 -1.18 15.96
C ASN A 65 -5.55 -0.90 15.00
N TYR A 66 -4.95 0.29 15.07
CA TYR A 66 -3.79 0.71 14.27
C TYR A 66 -2.60 1.17 15.14
N GLU A 67 -2.59 0.83 16.43
CA GLU A 67 -1.50 1.17 17.36
C GLU A 67 -0.13 0.70 16.85
N SER A 68 -0.07 -0.55 16.38
CA SER A 68 1.16 -1.11 15.81
C SER A 68 1.56 -0.48 14.49
N HIS A 69 0.71 0.33 13.87
CA HIS A 69 1.05 1.15 12.71
C HIS A 69 1.67 2.48 13.16
N ASP A 70 1.13 3.12 14.20
CA ASP A 70 1.68 4.37 14.75
C ASP A 70 3.15 4.22 15.20
N LEU A 71 3.55 3.06 15.74
CA LEU A 71 4.95 2.78 16.10
C LEU A 71 5.91 2.91 14.91
N LYS A 72 5.42 2.62 13.69
CA LYS A 72 6.25 2.59 12.49
C LYS A 72 6.66 3.99 12.06
N HIS A 73 5.84 5.00 12.34
CA HIS A 73 6.21 6.40 12.10
C HIS A 73 7.46 6.79 12.87
N VAL A 74 7.52 6.44 14.16
CA VAL A 74 8.64 6.76 15.04
C VAL A 74 9.87 5.90 14.74
N LEU A 75 9.67 4.60 14.54
CA LEU A 75 10.76 3.68 14.24
C LEU A 75 11.45 4.02 12.91
N LEU A 76 10.67 4.33 11.87
CA LEU A 76 11.17 4.54 10.51
C LEU A 76 11.38 6.02 10.13
N GLU A 77 11.05 6.95 11.03
CA GLU A 77 11.16 8.40 10.84
C GLU A 77 10.30 8.92 9.66
N TYR A 78 9.06 8.41 9.56
CA TYR A 78 8.06 8.95 8.63
C TYR A 78 7.08 9.86 9.36
N ASP A 79 6.90 11.07 8.85
CA ASP A 79 5.97 12.04 9.44
C ASP A 79 4.52 11.52 9.48
N MET A 80 3.74 11.94 10.48
CA MET A 80 2.30 11.68 10.60
C MET A 80 1.46 12.59 9.67
N THR A 81 2.04 13.05 8.56
CA THR A 81 1.32 13.82 7.54
C THR A 81 0.72 12.87 6.49
N PRO A 82 -0.32 13.29 5.74
CA PRO A 82 -0.91 12.42 4.72
C PRO A 82 0.08 11.98 3.63
N VAL A 83 1.10 12.80 3.35
CA VAL A 83 2.18 12.45 2.41
C VAL A 83 3.19 11.50 3.06
N GLY A 84 3.53 11.75 4.34
CA GLY A 84 4.34 10.85 5.14
C GLY A 84 3.73 9.44 5.25
N GLU A 85 2.41 9.36 5.42
CA GLU A 85 1.65 8.11 5.39
C GLU A 85 1.85 7.36 4.07
N ILE A 86 1.65 8.01 2.93
CA ILE A 86 1.83 7.39 1.60
C ILE A 86 3.28 6.89 1.42
N ARG A 87 4.27 7.69 1.87
CA ARG A 87 5.68 7.32 1.82
C ARG A 87 5.98 6.11 2.70
N MET A 88 5.47 6.09 3.93
CA MET A 88 5.58 4.95 4.83
C MET A 88 4.91 3.71 4.23
N GLN A 89 3.73 3.83 3.62
CA GLN A 89 3.08 2.71 2.95
C GLN A 89 3.91 2.18 1.77
N SER A 90 4.61 3.06 1.05
CA SER A 90 5.57 2.64 0.02
C SER A 90 6.74 1.83 0.61
N PHE A 91 7.31 2.27 1.73
CA PHE A 91 8.30 1.51 2.46
C PHE A 91 7.75 0.15 2.92
N MET A 92 6.57 0.14 3.53
CA MET A 92 5.93 -1.05 4.08
C MET A 92 5.63 -2.09 3.01
N LEU A 93 5.19 -1.66 1.83
CA LEU A 93 5.01 -2.55 0.69
C LEU A 93 6.34 -3.20 0.27
N GLY A 94 7.42 -2.40 0.23
CA GLY A 94 8.77 -2.93 -0.02
C GLY A 94 9.27 -3.87 1.07
N ASN A 95 8.87 -3.62 2.31
CA ASN A 95 9.23 -4.41 3.47
C ASN A 95 8.53 -5.78 3.52
N GLY A 96 7.46 -5.95 2.73
CA GLY A 96 6.67 -7.18 2.58
C GLY A 96 5.34 -7.16 3.32
N ASN A 97 4.84 -5.97 3.69
CA ASN A 97 3.54 -5.79 4.30
C ASN A 97 2.46 -5.64 3.23
N TYR A 98 1.76 -6.73 2.93
CA TYR A 98 0.74 -6.78 1.89
C TYR A 98 -0.66 -6.75 2.50
N THR A 99 -1.09 -5.58 2.95
CA THR A 99 -2.43 -5.35 3.51
C THR A 99 -3.27 -4.49 2.58
N ILE A 100 -4.61 -4.63 2.66
CA ILE A 100 -5.54 -3.83 1.86
C ILE A 100 -5.29 -2.33 2.05
N PRO A 101 -5.16 -1.78 3.28
CA PRO A 101 -4.87 -0.36 3.49
C PRO A 101 -3.57 0.11 2.82
N CYS A 102 -2.52 -0.73 2.84
CA CYS A 102 -1.24 -0.41 2.23
C CYS A 102 -1.36 -0.24 0.71
N PHE A 103 -2.07 -1.15 0.05
CA PHE A 103 -2.32 -1.05 -1.40
C PHE A 103 -3.21 0.13 -1.76
N THR A 104 -4.28 0.38 -1.03
CA THR A 104 -5.19 1.50 -1.32
C THR A 104 -4.51 2.85 -1.15
N ILE A 105 -3.85 3.09 -0.01
CA ILE A 105 -3.16 4.37 0.25
C ILE A 105 -2.05 4.60 -0.79
N LEU A 106 -1.27 3.57 -1.11
CA LEU A 106 -0.21 3.71 -2.11
C LEU A 106 -0.78 3.96 -3.51
N LEU A 107 -1.89 3.31 -3.89
CA LEU A 107 -2.56 3.56 -5.16
C LEU A 107 -3.02 5.02 -5.27
N PHE A 108 -3.64 5.55 -4.22
CA PHE A 108 -3.99 6.97 -4.14
C PHE A 108 -2.78 7.87 -4.31
N GLY A 109 -1.66 7.55 -3.63
CA GLY A 109 -0.41 8.29 -3.77
C GLY A 109 0.17 8.25 -5.17
N VAL A 110 0.18 7.10 -5.83
CA VAL A 110 0.69 6.96 -7.20
C VAL A 110 -0.16 7.77 -8.18
N LEU A 111 -1.49 7.79 -8.03
CA LEU A 111 -2.38 8.54 -8.93
C LEU A 111 -2.34 10.05 -8.69
N LEU A 112 -2.26 10.48 -7.43
CA LEU A 112 -2.43 11.89 -7.05
C LEU A 112 -1.10 12.64 -6.83
N LEU A 113 0.02 11.95 -6.59
CA LEU A 113 1.33 12.56 -6.29
C LEU A 113 2.43 12.11 -7.30
N PRO A 114 2.31 12.48 -8.59
CA PRO A 114 3.34 12.17 -9.59
C PRO A 114 4.71 12.79 -9.27
N ASP A 115 4.72 13.91 -8.57
CA ASP A 115 5.93 14.58 -8.09
C ASP A 115 6.68 13.80 -7.01
N GLU A 116 5.99 12.93 -6.26
CA GLU A 116 6.61 12.11 -5.20
C GLU A 116 7.07 10.73 -5.68
N TRP A 117 6.84 10.35 -6.95
CA TRP A 117 7.16 9.01 -7.44
C TRP A 117 8.62 8.60 -7.23
N SER A 118 9.57 9.54 -7.40
CA SER A 118 10.97 9.24 -7.11
C SER A 118 11.20 8.96 -5.63
N THR A 119 10.50 9.67 -4.74
CA THR A 119 10.58 9.51 -3.29
C THR A 119 9.97 8.16 -2.90
N LEU A 120 8.76 7.86 -3.35
CA LEU A 120 8.10 6.58 -3.13
C LEU A 120 8.96 5.40 -3.61
N ARG A 121 9.59 5.52 -4.78
CA ARG A 121 10.50 4.47 -5.27
C ARG A 121 11.73 4.29 -4.39
N LYS A 122 12.25 5.35 -3.75
CA LYS A 122 13.35 5.27 -2.78
C LYS A 122 12.88 4.59 -1.50
N ASP A 123 11.73 4.99 -0.97
CA ASP A 123 11.12 4.42 0.24
C ASP A 123 10.83 2.92 0.05
N PHE A 124 10.25 2.52 -1.08
CA PHE A 124 10.06 1.10 -1.44
C PHE A 124 11.38 0.32 -1.52
N LYS A 125 12.42 0.92 -2.13
CA LYS A 125 13.75 0.29 -2.21
C LYS A 125 14.38 0.13 -0.82
N LEU A 126 14.19 1.10 0.06
CA LEU A 126 14.67 1.07 1.43
C LEU A 126 13.96 -0.07 2.19
N GLY A 127 12.62 -0.12 2.14
CA GLY A 127 11.84 -1.18 2.78
C GLY A 127 12.25 -2.59 2.35
N ARG A 128 12.59 -2.79 1.07
CA ARG A 128 13.11 -4.08 0.56
C ARG A 128 14.44 -4.48 1.16
N LYS A 129 15.29 -3.52 1.54
CA LYS A 129 16.61 -3.76 2.14
C LYS A 129 16.53 -3.92 3.66
N SER A 130 15.45 -3.46 4.28
CA SER A 130 15.22 -3.51 5.73
C SER A 130 14.62 -4.84 6.21
N GLN A 131 14.77 -5.10 7.52
CA GLN A 131 14.13 -6.24 8.19
C GLN A 131 12.60 -6.10 8.21
N PRO A 132 11.84 -7.21 8.13
CA PRO A 132 10.39 -7.16 8.22
C PRO A 132 9.91 -6.61 9.57
N VAL A 133 9.17 -5.51 9.55
CA VAL A 133 8.58 -4.86 10.75
C VAL A 133 7.05 -4.91 10.77
N SER A 134 6.43 -5.66 9.84
CA SER A 134 4.96 -5.74 9.75
C SER A 134 4.30 -6.33 10.99
N LYS A 135 4.99 -7.23 11.70
CA LYS A 135 4.49 -7.95 12.88
C LYS A 135 4.87 -7.32 14.22
N TRP A 136 5.64 -6.24 14.20
CA TRP A 136 6.09 -5.60 15.44
C TRP A 136 4.90 -4.93 16.13
N THR A 137 4.86 -5.03 17.45
CA THR A 137 3.82 -4.45 18.31
C THR A 137 4.44 -3.52 19.34
N ILE A 138 3.63 -2.61 19.89
CA ILE A 138 4.12 -1.67 20.91
C ILE A 138 4.49 -2.44 22.18
N GLU A 139 3.68 -3.41 22.57
CA GLU A 139 3.83 -4.18 23.81
C GLU A 139 5.16 -4.94 23.87
N GLU A 140 5.64 -5.43 22.72
CA GLU A 140 6.91 -6.17 22.65
C GLU A 140 8.12 -5.24 22.62
N TYR A 141 8.02 -4.08 21.97
CA TYR A 141 9.18 -3.25 21.61
C TYR A 141 9.29 -1.92 22.36
N ALA A 142 8.28 -1.50 23.12
CA ALA A 142 8.23 -0.19 23.78
C ALA A 142 9.38 0.06 24.76
N SER A 143 9.90 -0.97 25.43
CA SER A 143 11.00 -0.85 26.40
C SER A 143 12.39 -0.75 25.80
N PHE A 144 12.54 -0.96 24.49
CA PHE A 144 13.84 -0.95 23.82
C PHE A 144 14.21 0.44 23.32
N GLU A 145 15.51 0.72 23.28
CA GLU A 145 16.05 1.97 22.72
C GLU A 145 15.69 2.12 21.24
N THR A 146 15.08 3.25 20.89
CA THR A 146 14.59 3.52 19.52
C THR A 146 15.72 3.48 18.49
N VAL A 147 16.88 4.00 18.87
CA VAL A 147 18.07 4.05 18.00
C VAL A 147 18.56 2.66 17.65
N ASP A 148 18.61 1.76 18.64
CA ASP A 148 19.06 0.38 18.45
C ASP A 148 18.09 -0.41 17.57
N LEU A 149 16.77 -0.26 17.81
CA LEU A 149 15.75 -0.88 16.98
C LEU A 149 15.83 -0.40 15.53
N ARG A 150 15.99 0.91 15.32
CA ARG A 150 16.12 1.48 13.96
C ARG A 150 17.37 0.97 13.25
N GLN A 151 18.50 0.91 13.95
CA GLN A 151 19.73 0.35 13.41
C GLN A 151 19.57 -1.13 13.06
N HIS A 152 18.86 -1.90 13.88
CA HIS A 152 18.54 -3.30 13.58
C HIS A 152 17.72 -3.44 12.29
N VAL A 153 16.71 -2.58 12.10
CA VAL A 153 15.78 -2.64 10.95
C VAL A 153 16.43 -2.16 9.65
N ILE A 154 17.13 -1.02 9.68
CA ILE A 154 17.65 -0.37 8.47
C ILE A 154 19.11 -0.75 8.19
N GLY A 155 19.91 -0.98 9.24
CA GLY A 155 21.35 -1.24 9.15
C GLY A 155 21.71 -2.68 8.75
N THR A 156 20.78 -3.64 8.87
CA THR A 156 21.04 -5.02 8.47
C THR A 156 20.63 -5.26 7.02
N LYS A 157 21.61 -5.60 6.16
CA LYS A 157 21.35 -5.98 4.77
C LYS A 157 20.54 -7.28 4.74
N LYS A 158 19.31 -7.22 4.25
CA LYS A 158 18.48 -8.41 4.00
C LYS A 158 19.16 -9.38 3.03
N THR A 159 19.20 -10.67 3.38
CA THR A 159 19.40 -11.77 2.41
C THR A 159 18.26 -11.75 1.39
N LYS A 160 18.56 -11.90 0.09
CA LYS A 160 17.59 -11.83 -1.02
C LYS A 160 16.32 -12.66 -0.72
N ARG A 161 15.24 -12.01 -0.28
CA ARG A 161 13.88 -12.55 -0.42
C ARG A 161 13.44 -12.32 -1.85
N THR A 162 13.18 -13.38 -2.60
CA THR A 162 12.47 -13.32 -3.89
C THR A 162 11.01 -12.99 -3.61
N VAL A 163 10.70 -11.70 -3.53
CA VAL A 163 9.41 -11.24 -2.98
C VAL A 163 8.22 -11.42 -3.94
N TRP A 164 8.48 -11.72 -5.20
CA TRP A 164 7.46 -12.06 -6.19
C TRP A 164 7.99 -13.19 -7.05
N ASN A 165 7.33 -14.34 -7.02
CA ASN A 165 7.55 -15.34 -8.04
C ASN A 165 7.01 -14.75 -9.34
N MET A 166 7.88 -14.52 -10.33
CA MET A 166 7.52 -13.92 -11.61
C MET A 166 6.30 -14.64 -12.21
N SER A 167 6.21 -15.96 -12.04
CA SER A 167 5.06 -16.77 -12.45
C SER A 167 3.74 -16.38 -11.78
N SER A 168 3.72 -16.07 -10.49
CA SER A 168 2.52 -15.61 -9.77
C SER A 168 2.07 -14.23 -10.27
N LEU A 169 3.00 -13.29 -10.46
CA LEU A 169 2.68 -11.96 -10.98
C LEU A 169 2.13 -12.04 -12.40
N THR A 170 2.78 -12.80 -13.28
CA THR A 170 2.34 -13.02 -14.66
C THR A 170 0.95 -13.69 -14.69
N LYS A 171 0.66 -14.61 -13.76
CA LYS A 171 -0.67 -15.22 -13.63
C LYS A 171 -1.75 -14.19 -13.28
N TYR A 172 -1.52 -13.34 -12.28
CA TYR A 172 -2.49 -12.30 -11.89
C TYR A 172 -2.70 -11.27 -13.00
N ALA A 173 -1.63 -10.81 -13.64
CA ALA A 173 -1.72 -9.89 -14.77
C ALA A 173 -2.53 -10.47 -15.93
N ALA A 174 -2.34 -11.76 -16.24
CA ALA A 174 -3.10 -12.45 -17.28
C ALA A 174 -4.59 -12.57 -16.92
N ILE A 175 -4.93 -12.91 -15.68
CA ILE A 175 -6.33 -12.95 -15.20
C ILE A 175 -6.98 -11.58 -15.31
N VAL A 176 -6.31 -10.52 -14.84
CA VAL A 176 -6.82 -9.14 -14.93
C VAL A 176 -7.03 -8.72 -16.39
N SER A 177 -6.10 -9.06 -17.28
CA SER A 177 -6.23 -8.82 -18.74
C SER A 177 -7.47 -9.50 -19.33
N VAL A 178 -7.74 -10.76 -18.95
CA VAL A 178 -8.95 -11.48 -19.39
C VAL A 178 -10.20 -10.78 -18.91
N PHE A 179 -10.29 -10.43 -17.62
CA PHE A 179 -11.48 -9.75 -17.08
C PHE A 179 -11.69 -8.37 -17.70
N ALA A 180 -10.63 -7.58 -17.85
CA ALA A 180 -10.70 -6.28 -18.52
C ALA A 180 -11.15 -6.42 -19.98
N GLY A 181 -10.65 -7.45 -20.69
CA GLY A 181 -11.04 -7.71 -22.07
C GLY A 181 -12.50 -8.13 -22.22
N VAL A 182 -12.97 -9.07 -21.38
CA VAL A 182 -14.38 -9.49 -21.33
C VAL A 182 -15.28 -8.33 -20.96
N PHE A 183 -14.90 -7.52 -19.97
CA PHE A 183 -15.66 -6.33 -19.59
C PHE A 183 -15.77 -5.33 -20.74
N GLY A 184 -14.67 -5.05 -21.45
CA GLY A 184 -14.66 -4.19 -22.63
C GLY A 184 -15.59 -4.68 -23.74
N MET A 185 -15.62 -5.98 -24.01
CA MET A 185 -16.55 -6.57 -24.99
C MET A 185 -18.02 -6.50 -24.54
N VAL A 186 -18.31 -6.80 -23.28
CA VAL A 186 -19.68 -6.72 -22.72
C VAL A 186 -20.19 -5.27 -22.72
N PHE A 187 -19.32 -4.30 -22.41
CA PHE A 187 -19.65 -2.87 -22.46
C PHE A 187 -20.08 -2.40 -23.86
N CYS A 188 -19.64 -3.07 -24.93
CA CYS A 188 -19.99 -2.73 -26.30
C CYS A 188 -21.39 -3.20 -26.71
N LEU A 189 -21.97 -4.21 -26.03
CA LEU A 189 -23.26 -4.82 -26.39
C LEU A 189 -24.41 -3.83 -26.60
N PRO A 190 -24.67 -2.85 -25.71
CA PRO A 190 -25.77 -1.90 -25.92
C PRO A 190 -25.57 -1.00 -27.15
N PHE A 191 -24.32 -0.73 -27.54
CA PHE A 191 -23.98 0.17 -28.64
C PHE A 191 -23.96 -0.53 -30.01
N LEU A 192 -23.79 -1.86 -30.05
CA LEU A 192 -23.85 -2.66 -31.29
C LEU A 192 -25.22 -2.61 -31.98
N PHE A 193 -26.27 -2.29 -31.23
CA PHE A 193 -27.65 -2.16 -31.74
C PHE A 193 -28.09 -0.69 -31.89
N SER A 194 -27.17 0.27 -31.70
CA SER A 194 -27.48 1.69 -31.91
C SER A 194 -27.63 2.00 -33.41
N SER A 195 -28.58 2.87 -33.75
CA SER A 195 -28.78 3.37 -35.11
C SER A 195 -27.76 4.45 -35.50
N ASN A 196 -26.93 4.91 -34.55
CA ASN A 196 -25.90 5.91 -34.78
C ASN A 196 -24.57 5.24 -35.16
N ILE A 197 -24.03 5.61 -36.32
CA ILE A 197 -22.74 5.10 -36.83
C ILE A 197 -21.58 5.43 -35.87
N ALA A 198 -21.64 6.57 -35.17
CA ALA A 198 -20.60 6.95 -34.20
C ALA A 198 -20.55 5.97 -33.01
N ASP A 199 -21.71 5.50 -32.55
CA ASP A 199 -21.81 4.53 -31.45
C ASP A 199 -21.31 3.16 -31.91
N LEU A 200 -21.61 2.76 -33.15
CA LEU A 200 -21.16 1.50 -33.73
C LEU A 200 -19.63 1.47 -33.91
N ILE A 201 -19.03 2.56 -34.42
CA ILE A 201 -17.57 2.70 -34.54
C ILE A 201 -16.94 2.76 -33.14
N GLY A 202 -17.54 3.51 -32.22
CA GLY A 202 -17.09 3.62 -30.83
C GLY A 202 -17.12 2.28 -30.08
N ALA A 203 -18.08 1.41 -30.38
CA ALA A 203 -18.19 0.06 -29.84
C ALA A 203 -17.21 -0.94 -30.49
N GLY A 204 -16.80 -0.70 -31.75
CA GLY A 204 -15.85 -1.56 -32.44
C GLY A 204 -14.47 -1.59 -31.76
N PHE A 205 -13.97 -0.45 -31.29
CA PHE A 205 -12.63 -0.36 -30.70
C PHE A 205 -12.48 -1.15 -29.38
N PRO A 206 -13.35 -1.01 -28.36
CA PRO A 206 -13.24 -1.78 -27.14
C PRO A 206 -13.58 -3.26 -27.34
N PHE A 207 -14.39 -3.61 -28.35
CA PHE A 207 -14.65 -5.01 -28.70
C PHE A 207 -13.39 -5.71 -29.23
N VAL A 208 -12.71 -5.10 -30.22
CA VAL A 208 -11.45 -5.63 -30.77
C VAL A 208 -10.34 -5.61 -29.73
N GLY A 209 -10.17 -4.50 -29.01
CA GLY A 209 -9.20 -4.40 -27.93
C GLY A 209 -9.45 -5.43 -26.82
N GLY A 210 -10.71 -5.63 -26.46
CA GLY A 210 -11.11 -6.62 -25.45
C GLY A 210 -10.85 -8.06 -25.90
N SER A 211 -11.05 -8.36 -27.18
CA SER A 211 -10.71 -9.66 -27.78
C SER A 211 -9.20 -9.95 -27.68
N ILE A 212 -8.36 -8.97 -28.03
CA ILE A 212 -6.89 -9.10 -27.96
C ILE A 212 -6.44 -9.34 -26.51
N LEU A 213 -6.95 -8.56 -25.55
CA LEU A 213 -6.60 -8.70 -24.13
C LEU A 213 -7.04 -10.06 -23.55
N THR A 214 -8.20 -10.56 -23.98
CA THR A 214 -8.73 -11.86 -23.55
C THR A 214 -7.89 -13.01 -24.09
N VAL A 215 -7.59 -13.02 -25.40
CA VAL A 215 -6.77 -14.06 -26.02
C VAL A 215 -5.34 -14.04 -25.48
N GLY A 216 -4.73 -12.86 -25.36
CA GLY A 216 -3.37 -12.72 -24.80
C GLY A 216 -3.28 -13.19 -23.35
N GLY A 217 -4.28 -12.88 -22.52
CA GLY A 217 -4.36 -13.36 -21.14
C GLY A 217 -4.54 -14.88 -21.05
N LEU A 218 -5.45 -15.47 -21.82
CA LEU A 218 -5.65 -16.92 -21.86
C LEU A 218 -4.43 -17.68 -22.38
N TYR A 219 -3.77 -17.17 -23.42
CA TYR A 219 -2.53 -17.73 -23.95
C TYR A 219 -1.41 -17.75 -22.90
N THR A 220 -1.28 -16.65 -22.15
CA THR A 220 -0.32 -16.54 -21.05
C THR A 220 -0.63 -17.55 -19.93
N LEU A 221 -1.90 -17.71 -19.56
CA LEU A 221 -2.33 -18.71 -18.56
C LEU A 221 -2.08 -20.15 -19.02
N SER A 222 -2.30 -20.44 -20.31
CA SER A 222 -2.01 -21.75 -20.91
C SER A 222 -0.52 -22.07 -20.81
N ASN A 223 0.35 -21.13 -21.19
CA ASN A 223 1.81 -21.31 -21.12
C ASN A 223 2.31 -21.49 -19.69
N LEU A 224 1.79 -20.72 -18.73
CA LEU A 224 2.14 -20.87 -17.31
C LEU A 224 1.73 -22.24 -16.76
N THR A 225 0.60 -22.78 -17.23
CA THR A 225 0.12 -24.10 -16.83
C THR A 225 1.01 -25.20 -17.41
N LYS A 226 1.37 -25.12 -18.70
CA LYS A 226 2.31 -26.05 -19.35
C LYS A 226 3.67 -26.08 -18.65
N ALA A 227 4.27 -24.90 -18.42
CA ALA A 227 5.56 -24.80 -17.75
C ALA A 227 5.55 -25.39 -16.32
N LYS A 228 4.44 -25.23 -15.58
CA LYS A 228 4.28 -25.83 -14.25
C LYS A 228 4.21 -27.36 -14.33
N VAL A 229 3.48 -27.90 -15.30
CA VAL A 229 3.37 -29.36 -15.51
C VAL A 229 4.72 -29.95 -15.87
N GLU A 230 5.47 -29.33 -16.80
CA GLU A 230 6.81 -29.77 -17.19
C GLU A 230 7.79 -29.78 -16.00
N THR A 231 7.72 -28.77 -15.12
CA THR A 231 8.58 -28.70 -13.93
C THR A 231 8.27 -29.80 -12.91
N GLN A 232 7.01 -30.22 -12.77
CA GLN A 232 6.60 -31.29 -11.84
C GLN A 232 6.91 -32.71 -12.35
N VAL A 233 7.13 -32.88 -13.66
CA VAL A 233 7.50 -34.18 -14.25
C VAL A 233 9.01 -34.44 -14.15
N ILE A 234 9.81 -33.39 -13.94
CA ILE A 234 11.28 -33.44 -13.89
C ILE A 234 11.82 -33.45 -12.44
N SER A 235 10.98 -33.15 -11.44
CA SER A 235 11.30 -33.16 -10.00
C SER A 235 10.90 -34.45 -9.31
#